data_AF-A0A1Q5M8T2-F1
#
_entry.id   AF-A0A1Q5M8T2-F1
#
_cell.length_a   1.000
_cell.length_b   1.000
_cell.length_c   1.000
_cell.angle_alpha   90.00
_cell.angle_beta   90.00
_cell.angle_gamma   90.00
#
_symmetry.space_group_name_H-M   'P 1'
#
loop_
_entity.id
_entity.type
_entity.pdbx_description
1 polymer ?
#
loop_
_entity_poly.entity_id
_entity_poly.type
_entity_poly.pdbx_seq_one_letter_code
_entity_poly.pdbx_strand_id
1 'polypeptide(L)'
;MEATDEWIPGAGRMRSYAAAFVARATARGRLPLDYSVASLRLVDALVDGLRKGGADRERAHDTLFGLGAYVGEVLVRRAGGVWVDLDERQRAYFGQPVGVRMPDGRIWNPVGKVHNRFEAGGPQESLGTFYLVLHGRARGTAA
;
A
#
# COMPACT_ATOMS: atom_id res chain seq x y z
N MET A 1 -25.05 8.28 -13.88
CA MET A 1 -23.66 8.63 -13.53
C MET A 1 -23.56 8.40 -12.03
N GLU A 2 -23.46 7.12 -11.66
CA GLU A 2 -23.61 6.66 -10.28
C GLU A 2 -22.35 7.03 -9.50
N ALA A 3 -22.55 7.76 -8.41
CA ALA A 3 -21.54 7.89 -7.36
C ALA A 3 -21.12 6.47 -6.97
N THR A 4 -19.87 6.11 -7.22
CA THR A 4 -19.29 4.92 -6.64
C THR A 4 -19.22 5.19 -5.14
N ASP A 5 -20.27 4.79 -4.43
CA ASP A 5 -20.25 4.55 -3.00
C ASP A 5 -18.96 3.75 -2.75
N GLU A 6 -18.00 4.41 -2.11
CA GLU A 6 -16.61 3.99 -2.03
C GLU A 6 -16.52 2.80 -1.08
N TRP A 7 -17.02 1.65 -1.52
CA TRP A 7 -16.89 0.40 -0.80
C TRP A 7 -15.42 0.05 -0.80
N ILE A 8 -14.73 0.36 0.30
CA ILE A 8 -13.37 -0.08 0.49
C ILE A 8 -13.39 -1.62 0.55
N PRO A 9 -12.70 -2.33 -0.37
CA PRO A 9 -12.73 -3.78 -0.42
C PRO A 9 -12.19 -4.37 0.89
N GLY A 10 -12.92 -5.34 1.46
CA GLY A 10 -12.41 -6.14 2.56
C GLY A 10 -11.21 -6.97 2.14
N ALA A 11 -10.48 -7.53 3.10
CA ALA A 11 -9.21 -8.23 2.91
C ALA A 11 -9.22 -9.26 1.77
N GLY A 12 -10.30 -10.04 1.65
CA GLY A 12 -10.46 -11.06 0.60
C GLY A 12 -10.50 -10.51 -0.84
N ARG A 13 -10.81 -9.22 -1.02
CA ARG A 13 -10.88 -8.54 -2.32
C ARG A 13 -9.65 -7.71 -2.66
N MET A 14 -8.76 -7.45 -1.69
CA MET A 14 -7.58 -6.60 -1.88
C MET A 14 -6.64 -7.11 -2.96
N ARG A 15 -6.46 -8.43 -3.07
CA ARG A 15 -5.62 -9.05 -4.10
C ARG A 15 -6.14 -8.76 -5.51
N SER A 16 -7.43 -8.97 -5.74
CA SER A 16 -8.06 -8.71 -7.04
C SER A 16 -8.09 -7.22 -7.37
N TYR A 17 -8.30 -6.38 -6.35
CA TYR A 17 -8.25 -4.92 -6.49
C TYR A 17 -6.85 -4.46 -6.95
N ALA A 18 -5.80 -4.92 -6.27
CA ALA A 18 -4.42 -4.59 -6.63
C ALA A 18 -4.05 -5.08 -8.04
N ALA A 19 -4.51 -6.27 -8.45
CA ALA A 19 -4.32 -6.77 -9.80
C ALA A 19 -5.03 -5.89 -10.86
N ALA A 20 -6.27 -5.49 -10.61
CA ALA A 20 -7.02 -4.60 -11.48
C ALA A 20 -6.39 -3.20 -11.56
N PHE A 21 -5.85 -2.69 -10.45
CA PHE A 21 -5.09 -1.45 -10.43
C PHE A 21 -3.83 -1.53 -11.29
N VAL A 22 -3.00 -2.58 -11.11
CA VAL A 22 -1.79 -2.79 -11.91
C VAL A 22 -2.11 -2.93 -13.40
N ALA A 23 -3.14 -3.70 -13.75
CA ALA A 23 -3.58 -3.82 -15.14
C ALA A 23 -3.92 -2.45 -15.76
N ARG A 24 -4.66 -1.60 -15.04
CA ARG A 24 -4.99 -0.24 -15.50
C ARG A 24 -3.75 0.66 -15.58
N ALA A 25 -2.89 0.63 -14.58
CA ALA A 25 -1.69 1.45 -14.50
C ALA A 25 -0.65 1.09 -15.59
N THR A 26 -0.60 -0.18 -16.00
CA THR A 26 0.33 -0.68 -17.02
C THR A 26 -0.23 -0.61 -18.44
N ALA A 27 -1.55 -0.47 -18.61
CA ALA A 27 -2.21 -0.43 -19.92
C ALA A 27 -1.79 0.74 -20.81
N ARG A 28 -1.39 1.88 -20.23
CA ARG A 28 -1.05 3.12 -20.97
C ARG A 28 0.44 3.48 -20.97
N GLY A 29 1.28 2.69 -20.32
CA GLY A 29 2.71 2.94 -20.20
C GLY A 29 3.33 1.88 -19.30
N ARG A 30 4.49 1.37 -19.70
CA ARG A 30 5.20 0.27 -19.03
C ARG A 30 5.76 0.70 -17.67
N LEU A 31 4.91 1.01 -16.70
CA LEU A 31 5.35 1.06 -15.30
C LEU A 31 5.61 -0.39 -14.87
N PRO A 32 6.85 -0.81 -14.57
CA PRO A 32 7.15 -2.18 -14.15
C PRO A 32 6.65 -2.42 -12.71
N LEU A 33 5.33 -2.51 -12.55
CA LEU A 33 4.65 -2.90 -11.32
C LEU A 33 4.56 -4.43 -11.27
N ASP A 34 5.71 -5.06 -11.08
CA ASP A 34 5.93 -6.52 -11.16
C ASP A 34 5.81 -7.25 -9.80
N TYR A 35 5.31 -6.55 -8.77
CA TYR A 35 5.27 -6.99 -7.38
C TYR A 35 6.66 -7.36 -6.80
N SER A 36 7.73 -6.77 -7.33
CA SER A 36 9.07 -6.87 -6.74
C SER A 36 9.29 -5.85 -5.64
N VAL A 37 10.24 -6.11 -4.74
CA VAL A 37 10.67 -5.11 -3.75
C VAL A 37 11.29 -3.89 -4.45
N ALA A 38 11.97 -4.10 -5.57
CA ALA A 38 12.58 -3.01 -6.34
C ALA A 38 11.54 -2.02 -6.87
N SER A 39 10.36 -2.51 -7.27
CA SER A 39 9.25 -1.68 -7.74
C SER A 39 8.69 -0.72 -6.68
N LEU A 40 8.95 -0.94 -5.38
CA LEU A 40 8.52 -0.02 -4.33
C LEU A 40 9.16 1.38 -4.49
N ARG A 41 10.37 1.46 -5.06
CA ARG A 41 10.99 2.75 -5.40
C ARG A 41 10.26 3.48 -6.52
N LEU A 42 9.63 2.74 -7.44
CA LEU A 42 8.79 3.32 -8.48
C LEU A 42 7.50 3.86 -7.87
N VAL A 43 6.89 3.12 -6.93
CA VAL A 43 5.73 3.61 -6.16
C VAL A 43 6.09 4.88 -5.39
N ASP A 44 7.25 4.90 -4.74
CA ASP A 44 7.76 6.10 -4.06
C ASP A 44 7.82 7.31 -5.02
N ALA A 45 8.34 7.12 -6.23
CA ALA A 45 8.44 8.15 -7.26
C ALA A 45 7.08 8.57 -7.83
N LEU A 46 6.12 7.65 -7.98
CA LEU A 46 4.76 7.96 -8.41
C LEU A 46 4.04 8.84 -7.38
N VAL A 47 4.16 8.50 -6.10
CA VAL A 47 3.59 9.30 -5.01
C VAL A 47 4.21 10.71 -4.98
N ASP A 48 5.53 10.80 -5.13
CA ASP A 48 6.23 12.08 -5.21
C ASP A 48 5.80 12.89 -6.44
N GLY A 49 5.56 12.22 -7.57
CA GLY A 49 5.06 12.84 -8.80
C GLY A 49 3.66 13.42 -8.63
N LEU A 50 2.74 12.67 -8.02
CA LEU A 50 1.38 13.14 -7.71
C LEU A 50 1.41 14.37 -6.79
N ARG A 51 2.25 14.32 -5.75
CA ARG A 51 2.43 15.42 -4.79
C ARG A 51 2.97 16.69 -5.46
N LYS A 52 4.03 16.55 -6.26
CA LYS A 52 4.64 17.67 -7.00
C LYS A 52 3.74 18.22 -8.10
N GLY A 53 2.89 17.39 -8.68
CA GLY A 53 1.91 17.77 -9.69
C GLY A 53 0.73 18.58 -9.15
N GLY A 54 0.68 18.86 -7.84
CA GLY A 54 -0.40 19.63 -7.22
C GLY A 54 -1.74 18.90 -7.24
N ALA A 55 -1.74 17.57 -7.33
CA ALA A 55 -2.97 16.79 -7.23
C ALA A 55 -3.60 17.03 -5.85
N ASP A 56 -4.87 17.40 -5.82
CA ASP A 56 -5.62 17.46 -4.56
C ASP A 56 -5.77 16.05 -3.98
N ARG A 57 -5.80 15.93 -2.65
CA ARG A 57 -5.94 14.67 -1.91
C ARG A 57 -7.15 13.87 -2.40
N GLU A 58 -8.25 14.56 -2.70
CA GLU A 58 -9.47 13.94 -3.21
C GLU A 58 -9.27 13.34 -4.61
N ARG A 59 -8.58 14.04 -5.51
CA ARG A 59 -8.25 13.51 -6.85
C ARG A 59 -7.21 12.40 -6.82
N ALA A 60 -6.32 12.42 -5.84
CA ALA A 60 -5.30 11.41 -5.67
C ALA A 60 -5.80 10.17 -4.91
N HIS A 61 -6.94 10.24 -4.23
CA HIS A 61 -7.45 9.22 -3.30
C HIS A 61 -7.43 7.80 -3.89
N ASP A 62 -8.13 7.59 -5.00
CA ASP A 62 -8.21 6.29 -5.69
C ASP A 62 -6.83 5.75 -6.10
N THR A 63 -5.95 6.65 -6.53
CA THR A 63 -4.61 6.28 -6.98
C THR A 63 -3.74 5.91 -5.78
N LEU A 64 -3.81 6.66 -4.68
CA LEU A 64 -3.10 6.36 -3.43
C LEU A 64 -3.59 5.04 -2.83
N PHE A 65 -4.90 4.78 -2.85
CA PHE A 65 -5.47 3.52 -2.43
C PHE A 65 -4.98 2.35 -3.32
N GLY A 66 -4.97 2.54 -4.65
CA GLY A 66 -4.40 1.59 -5.61
C GLY A 66 -2.93 1.27 -5.38
N LEU A 67 -2.10 2.30 -5.15
CA LEU A 67 -0.70 2.14 -4.82
C LEU A 67 -0.52 1.45 -3.45
N GLY A 68 -1.33 1.78 -2.45
CA GLY A 68 -1.36 1.11 -1.15
C GLY A 68 -1.71 -0.38 -1.24
N ALA A 69 -2.71 -0.73 -2.06
CA ALA A 69 -3.07 -2.11 -2.33
C ALA A 69 -1.92 -2.86 -3.03
N TYR A 70 -1.21 -2.22 -3.95
CA TYR A 70 -0.01 -2.78 -4.58
C TYR A 70 1.11 -3.04 -3.56
N VAL A 71 1.41 -2.08 -2.67
CA VAL A 71 2.41 -2.26 -1.60
C VAL A 71 2.02 -3.43 -0.70
N GLY A 72 0.75 -3.52 -0.31
CA GLY A 72 0.28 -4.64 0.51
C GLY A 72 0.45 -5.99 -0.18
N GLU A 73 0.19 -6.07 -1.49
CA GLU A 73 0.47 -7.29 -2.27
C GLU A 73 1.97 -7.64 -2.33
N VAL A 74 2.86 -6.64 -2.39
CA VAL A 74 4.32 -6.89 -2.29
C VAL A 74 4.66 -7.49 -0.93
N LEU A 75 4.08 -6.99 0.16
CA LEU A 75 4.29 -7.55 1.51
C LEU A 75 3.76 -8.99 1.62
N VAL A 76 2.57 -9.26 1.09
CA VAL A 76 1.98 -10.60 1.07
C VAL A 76 2.87 -11.58 0.31
N ARG A 77 3.31 -11.21 -0.89
CA ARG A 77 4.07 -12.10 -1.78
C ARG A 77 5.54 -12.27 -1.41
N ARG A 78 6.18 -11.23 -0.87
CA ARG A 78 7.64 -11.20 -0.66
C ARG A 78 8.05 -11.34 0.81
N ALA A 79 7.15 -11.00 1.74
CA ALA A 79 7.44 -11.03 3.17
C ALA A 79 6.49 -11.94 3.97
N GLY A 80 5.64 -12.73 3.30
CA GLY A 80 4.73 -13.68 3.95
C GLY A 80 3.58 -13.02 4.70
N GLY A 81 3.26 -11.76 4.39
CA GLY A 81 2.11 -11.07 4.97
C GLY A 81 0.79 -11.69 4.52
N VAL A 82 -0.28 -11.41 5.25
CA VAL A 82 -1.65 -11.77 4.87
C VAL A 82 -2.56 -10.56 5.03
N TRP A 83 -3.44 -10.32 4.06
CA TRP A 83 -4.48 -9.31 4.21
C TRP A 83 -5.44 -9.70 5.34
N VAL A 84 -5.78 -8.72 6.18
CA VAL A 84 -6.72 -8.88 7.28
C VAL A 84 -7.68 -7.70 7.32
N ASP A 85 -8.94 -7.98 7.65
CA ASP A 85 -9.91 -6.94 7.98
C ASP A 85 -9.56 -6.42 9.38
N LEU A 86 -9.45 -5.09 9.49
CA LEU A 86 -9.17 -4.45 10.75
C LEU A 86 -10.44 -4.41 11.60
N ASP A 87 -10.30 -4.67 12.90
CA ASP A 87 -11.40 -4.46 13.85
C ASP A 87 -11.68 -2.96 14.07
N GLU A 88 -12.75 -2.63 14.80
CA GLU A 88 -13.16 -1.24 15.01
C GLU A 88 -12.07 -0.37 15.69
N ARG A 89 -11.30 -0.92 16.62
CA ARG A 89 -10.22 -0.19 17.30
C ARG A 89 -9.05 0.04 16.36
N GLN A 90 -8.70 -0.97 15.58
CA GLN A 90 -7.65 -0.89 14.57
C GLN A 90 -8.04 0.08 13.46
N ARG A 91 -9.30 0.09 13.03
CA ARG A 91 -9.84 1.07 12.08
C ARG A 91 -9.73 2.49 12.60
N ALA A 92 -10.10 2.70 13.86
CA ALA A 92 -9.96 4.02 14.50
C ALA A 92 -8.49 4.48 14.57
N TYR A 93 -7.56 3.55 14.78
CA TYR A 93 -6.13 3.86 14.84
C TYR A 93 -5.49 4.08 13.45
N PHE A 94 -5.81 3.23 12.49
CA PHE A 94 -5.18 3.22 11.17
C PHE A 94 -5.91 4.06 10.12
N GLY A 95 -7.17 4.44 10.38
CA GLY A 95 -8.01 5.19 9.45
C GLY A 95 -8.38 4.42 8.17
N GLN A 96 -8.20 3.09 8.15
CA GLN A 96 -8.47 2.22 7.01
C GLN A 96 -9.13 0.92 7.49
N PRO A 97 -9.96 0.25 6.68
CA PRO A 97 -10.66 -0.99 7.06
C PRO A 97 -9.84 -2.26 6.87
N VAL A 98 -8.70 -2.19 6.18
CA VAL A 98 -7.84 -3.33 5.86
C VAL A 98 -6.38 -3.06 6.21
N GLY A 99 -5.67 -4.12 6.56
CA GLY A 99 -4.23 -4.10 6.81
C GLY A 99 -3.57 -5.39 6.37
N VAL A 100 -2.25 -5.45 6.49
CA VAL A 100 -1.44 -6.64 6.25
C VAL A 100 -0.84 -7.09 7.57
N ARG A 101 -1.19 -8.30 8.00
CA ARG A 101 -0.58 -8.98 9.14
C ARG A 101 0.67 -9.70 8.68
N MET A 102 1.81 -9.39 9.30
CA MET A 102 3.10 -10.00 9.02
C MET A 102 3.27 -11.30 9.80
N PRO A 103 4.25 -12.17 9.44
CA PRO A 103 4.50 -13.42 10.15
C PRO A 103 4.83 -13.26 11.64
N ASP A 104 5.36 -12.10 12.04
CA ASP A 104 5.62 -11.74 13.44
C ASP A 104 4.34 -11.38 14.25
N GLY A 105 3.17 -11.48 13.61
CA GLY A 105 1.87 -11.18 14.19
C GLY A 105 1.46 -9.71 14.16
N ARG A 106 2.36 -8.80 13.75
CA ARG A 106 2.07 -7.35 13.71
C ARG A 106 1.24 -6.99 12.48
N ILE A 107 0.33 -6.06 12.67
CA ILE A 107 -0.54 -5.55 11.60
C ILE A 107 -0.03 -4.19 11.13
N TRP A 108 0.01 -4.03 9.82
CA TRP A 108 0.51 -2.83 9.15
C TRP A 108 -0.51 -2.31 8.15
N ASN A 109 -0.60 -0.99 8.03
CA ASN A 109 -1.50 -0.35 7.06
C ASN A 109 -0.69 0.18 5.85
N PRO A 110 -0.56 -0.60 4.76
CA PRO A 110 0.18 -0.17 3.58
C PRO A 110 -0.51 1.00 2.86
N VAL A 111 -1.84 1.09 2.92
CA VAL A 111 -2.60 2.21 2.35
C VAL A 111 -2.29 3.49 3.12
N GLY A 112 -2.43 3.46 4.45
CA GLY A 112 -2.07 4.60 5.30
C GLY A 112 -0.62 5.04 5.13
N LYS A 113 0.32 4.10 4.94
CA LYS A 113 1.73 4.44 4.69
C LYS A 113 1.93 5.21 3.38
N VAL A 114 1.21 4.85 2.32
CA VAL A 114 1.23 5.59 1.04
C VAL A 114 0.62 6.99 1.19
N HIS A 115 -0.48 7.13 1.94
CA HIS A 115 -1.06 8.43 2.26
C HIS A 115 -0.09 9.31 3.06
N ASN A 116 0.55 8.76 4.10
CA ASN A 116 1.56 9.49 4.87
C ASN A 116 2.74 9.96 4.00
N ARG A 117 3.17 9.13 3.04
CA ARG A 117 4.20 9.53 2.05
C ARG A 117 3.72 10.68 1.17
N PHE A 118 2.47 10.64 0.71
CA PHE A 118 1.90 11.72 -0.10
C PHE A 118 1.84 13.04 0.67
N GLU A 119 1.49 13.00 1.96
CA GLU A 119 1.35 14.20 2.79
C GLU A 119 2.68 14.75 3.32
N ALA A 120 3.46 13.91 4.01
CA ALA A 120 4.70 14.33 4.67
C ALA A 120 5.91 14.32 3.71
N GLY A 121 5.91 13.42 2.72
CA GLY A 121 7.06 13.19 1.85
C GLY A 121 8.31 12.70 2.57
N GLY A 122 9.43 12.71 1.85
CA GLY A 122 10.76 12.47 2.43
C GLY A 122 11.21 11.00 2.51
N PRO A 123 12.48 10.76 2.88
CA PRO A 123 13.08 9.42 2.93
C PRO A 123 12.55 8.54 4.07
N GLN A 124 12.03 9.13 5.15
CA GLN A 124 11.42 8.42 6.30
C GLN A 124 10.13 7.71 5.91
N GLU A 125 9.43 8.24 4.90
CA GLU A 125 8.23 7.66 4.32
C GLU A 125 8.52 6.78 3.09
N SER A 126 9.77 6.37 2.86
CA SER A 126 10.07 5.43 1.76
C SER A 126 9.48 4.06 2.02
N LEU A 127 8.73 3.57 1.03
CA LEU A 127 8.14 2.24 1.03
C LEU A 127 9.22 1.14 0.96
N GLY A 128 10.35 1.43 0.31
CA GLY A 128 11.52 0.54 0.32
C GLY A 128 12.13 0.38 1.72
N THR A 129 12.33 1.50 2.43
CA THR A 129 12.81 1.46 3.83
C THR A 129 11.80 0.77 4.73
N PHE A 130 10.51 1.03 4.55
CA PHE A 130 9.43 0.35 5.26
C PHE A 130 9.50 -1.16 5.08
N TYR A 131 9.62 -1.66 3.84
CA TYR A 131 9.79 -3.09 3.56
C TYR A 131 11.01 -3.69 4.28
N LEU A 132 12.16 -3.01 4.23
CA LEU A 132 13.40 -3.48 4.88
C LEU A 132 13.24 -3.56 6.41
N VAL A 133 12.54 -2.61 7.02
CA VAL A 133 12.25 -2.63 8.46
C VAL A 133 11.37 -3.82 8.84
N LEU A 134 10.36 -4.13 8.03
CA LEU A 134 9.47 -5.28 8.25
C LEU A 134 10.21 -6.60 8.08
N HIS A 135 10.99 -6.73 7.00
CA HIS A 135 11.68 -7.97 6.67
C HIS A 135 12.93 -8.21 7.54
N GLY A 136 13.65 -7.15 7.91
CA GLY A 136 14.82 -7.24 8.79
C GLY A 136 14.45 -7.66 10.22
N ARG A 137 13.23 -7.34 10.68
CA ARG A 137 12.74 -7.72 12.01
C ARG A 137 12.21 -9.15 12.08
N ALA A 138 11.80 -9.74 10.96
CA ALA A 138 11.42 -11.15 10.89
C ALA A 138 12.59 -12.12 11.16
N ARG A 139 13.85 -11.65 11.10
CA ARG A 139 15.05 -12.44 11.48
C ARG A 139 15.45 -12.27 12.95
N GLY A 140 14.73 -11.46 13.72
CA GLY A 140 15.06 -11.11 15.10
C GLY A 140 14.15 -11.76 16.12
N THR A 141 13.97 -13.08 16.09
CA THR A 141 13.53 -13.85 17.27
C THR A 141 13.95 -15.31 17.13
N ALA A 142 15.19 -15.59 17.49
CA ALA A 142 15.64 -16.90 17.93
C ALA A 142 16.82 -16.69 18.87
N ALA A 143 16.50 -16.45 20.14
CA ALA A 143 17.34 -16.71 21.30
C ALA A 143 16.40 -16.97 22.49
#